data_AF-A0A3D3PGN7-F1
#
_entry.id   AF-A0A3D3PGN7-F1
#
_cell.length_a   1.000
_cell.length_b   1.000
_cell.length_c   1.000
_cell.angle_alpha   90.00
_cell.angle_beta   90.00
_cell.angle_gamma   90.00
#
_symmetry.space_group_name_H-M   'P 1'
#
loop_
_entity.id
_entity.type
_entity.pdbx_description
1 polymer ?
#
loop_
_entity_poly.entity_id
_entity_poly.type
_entity_poly.pdbx_seq_one_letter_code
_entity_poly.pdbx_strand_id
1 'polypeptide(L)'
;MIEVQNTLVHEDIISENFVCNLNRCKGACCVEGDSGAPLEKSELAILEEIYPIVKPYMAEKGIQAIEEAGTWVKDFEGDYTT
;
A
#
# COMPACT_ATOMS: atom_id res chain seq x y z
N MET A 1 -12.02 14.32 -15.13
CA MET A 1 -13.00 13.24 -15.42
C MET A 1 -13.07 12.99 -16.92
N ILE A 2 -13.04 11.73 -17.35
CA ILE A 2 -12.96 11.27 -18.75
C ILE A 2 -14.19 10.42 -19.07
N GLU A 3 -14.78 10.58 -20.26
CA GLU A 3 -15.88 9.72 -20.72
C GLU A 3 -15.34 8.56 -21.57
N VAL A 4 -15.70 7.34 -21.19
CA VAL A 4 -15.43 6.11 -21.94
C VAL A 4 -16.77 5.45 -22.25
N GLN A 5 -17.19 5.51 -23.52
CA GLN A 5 -18.52 5.09 -23.98
C GLN A 5 -19.64 5.85 -23.25
N ASN A 6 -20.30 5.22 -22.27
CA ASN A 6 -21.36 5.80 -21.45
C ASN A 6 -20.99 5.87 -19.95
N THR A 7 -19.69 5.74 -19.63
CA THR A 7 -19.18 5.71 -18.26
C THR A 7 -18.22 6.88 -18.03
N LEU A 8 -18.43 7.62 -16.93
CA LEU A 8 -17.52 8.65 -16.47
C LEU A 8 -16.47 8.04 -15.54
N VAL A 9 -15.20 8.29 -15.85
CA VAL A 9 -14.04 7.75 -15.12
C VAL A 9 -13.19 8.91 -14.59
N HIS A 10 -12.62 8.75 -13.40
CA HIS A 10 -11.70 9.74 -12.86
C HIS A 10 -10.39 9.79 -13.66
N GLU A 11 -9.79 10.96 -13.82
CA GLU A 11 -8.58 11.12 -14.64
C GLU A 11 -7.33 10.49 -14.01
N ASP A 12 -7.31 10.37 -12.68
CA ASP A 12 -6.31 9.63 -11.90
C ASP A 12 -6.10 8.20 -12.43
N ILE A 13 -7.09 7.62 -13.13
CA ILE A 13 -6.91 6.30 -13.76
C ILE A 13 -5.77 6.26 -14.80
N ILE A 14 -5.33 7.42 -15.30
CA ILE A 14 -4.20 7.53 -16.23
C ILE A 14 -2.86 7.49 -15.48
N SER A 15 -2.77 8.08 -14.29
CA SER A 15 -1.51 8.22 -13.54
C SER A 15 -1.32 7.12 -12.50
N GLU A 16 -2.40 6.69 -11.86
CA GLU A 16 -2.37 5.79 -10.73
C GLU A 16 -2.33 4.32 -11.15
N ASN A 17 -1.45 3.56 -10.50
CA ASN A 17 -1.29 2.13 -10.76
C ASN A 17 -2.06 1.33 -9.71
N PHE A 18 -3.28 0.91 -10.05
CA PHE A 18 -4.12 0.09 -9.16
C PHE A 18 -3.74 -1.39 -9.12
N VAL A 19 -2.75 -1.81 -9.94
CA VAL A 19 -2.27 -3.19 -10.02
C VAL A 19 -0.75 -3.23 -10.12
N CYS A 20 -0.14 -4.31 -9.62
CA CYS A 20 1.30 -4.49 -9.68
C CYS A 20 1.81 -4.52 -11.13
N ASN A 21 2.93 -3.84 -11.38
CA ASN A 21 3.64 -3.93 -12.65
C ASN A 21 4.47 -5.22 -12.69
N LEU A 22 3.83 -6.33 -13.08
CA LEU A 22 4.47 -7.64 -13.21
C LEU A 22 5.61 -7.66 -14.23
N ASN A 23 5.58 -6.79 -15.23
CA ASN A 23 6.68 -6.68 -16.17
C ASN A 23 7.96 -6.17 -15.51
N ARG A 24 7.84 -5.31 -14.49
CA ARG A 24 8.95 -4.77 -13.71
C ARG A 24 9.47 -5.77 -12.69
N CYS A 25 8.60 -6.37 -11.87
CA CYS A 25 9.04 -7.23 -10.77
C CYS A 25 9.16 -8.73 -11.11
N LYS A 26 8.56 -9.17 -12.23
CA LYS A 26 8.47 -10.59 -12.64
C LYS A 26 7.89 -11.53 -11.56
N GLY A 27 7.12 -10.99 -10.62
CA GLY A 27 6.52 -11.74 -9.51
C GLY A 27 7.40 -11.90 -8.27
N ALA A 28 8.64 -11.41 -8.29
CA ALA A 28 9.58 -11.56 -7.17
C ALA A 28 9.01 -11.04 -5.84
N CYS A 29 8.33 -9.89 -5.85
CA CYS A 29 7.71 -9.32 -4.64
C CYS A 29 6.65 -10.23 -3.99
N CYS A 30 5.97 -11.11 -4.76
CA CYS A 30 4.93 -11.99 -4.22
C CYS A 30 5.44 -13.37 -3.83
N VAL A 31 6.56 -13.81 -4.41
CA VAL A 31 7.13 -15.15 -4.21
C VAL A 31 8.29 -15.11 -3.22
N GLU A 32 9.08 -14.05 -3.25
CA GLU A 32 10.34 -13.91 -2.49
C GLU A 32 10.26 -12.77 -1.47
N GLY A 33 9.37 -11.80 -1.67
CA GLY A 33 9.23 -10.64 -0.77
C GLY A 33 8.57 -11.01 0.55
N ASP A 34 9.25 -10.72 1.66
CA ASP A 34 8.77 -10.99 3.03
C ASP A 34 8.71 -9.72 3.91
N SER A 35 9.30 -8.62 3.45
CA SER A 35 9.44 -7.39 4.25
C SER A 35 8.30 -6.38 4.08
N GLY A 36 7.34 -6.64 3.19
CA GLY A 36 6.24 -5.72 2.89
C GLY A 36 6.54 -4.73 1.76
N ALA A 37 5.66 -3.73 1.59
CA ALA A 37 5.84 -2.70 0.58
C ALA A 37 6.82 -1.63 1.08
N PRO A 38 7.80 -1.20 0.27
CA PRO A 38 8.71 -0.13 0.64
C PRO A 38 7.99 1.21 0.72
N LEU A 39 8.39 2.04 1.69
CA LEU A 39 7.76 3.33 2.00
C LEU A 39 8.75 4.48 1.90
N GLU A 40 8.26 5.63 1.43
CA GLU A 40 8.92 6.92 1.56
C GLU A 40 8.67 7.52 2.95
N LYS A 41 9.61 8.37 3.41
CA LYS A 41 9.48 9.03 4.73
C LYS A 41 8.22 9.89 4.85
N SER A 42 7.75 10.46 3.74
CA SER A 42 6.51 11.23 3.67
C SER A 42 5.28 10.36 3.90
N GLU A 43 5.33 9.07 3.60
CA GLU A 43 4.19 8.15 3.74
C GLU A 43 3.96 7.71 5.19
N LEU A 44 4.98 7.76 6.05
CA LEU A 44 4.87 7.29 7.45
C LEU A 44 3.77 8.04 8.22
N ALA A 45 3.77 9.37 8.12
CA ALA A 45 2.76 10.22 8.77
C ALA A 45 1.36 10.01 8.17
N ILE A 46 1.29 9.75 6.86
CA ILE A 46 0.03 9.47 6.17
C ILE A 46 -0.56 8.16 6.69
N LEU A 47 0.25 7.10 6.85
CA LEU A 47 -0.20 5.81 7.38
C LEU A 47 -0.75 5.94 8.81
N GLU A 48 -0.12 6.74 9.67
CA GLU A 48 -0.62 7.05 11.02
C GLU A 48 -1.97 7.81 10.99
N GLU A 49 -2.11 8.79 10.09
CA GLU A 49 -3.33 9.58 9.93
C GLU A 49 -4.50 8.74 9.40
N ILE A 50 -4.26 7.88 8.41
CA ILE A 50 -5.32 7.09 7.77
C ILE A 50 -5.69 5.83 8.55
N TYR A 51 -4.80 5.30 9.39
CA TYR A 51 -5.06 4.08 10.16
C TYR A 51 -6.42 4.06 10.86
N PRO A 52 -6.83 5.09 11.66
CA PRO A 52 -8.15 5.09 12.29
C PRO A 52 -9.32 5.09 11.29
N ILE A 53 -9.12 5.60 10.07
CA ILE A 53 -10.13 5.64 9.00
C ILE A 53 -10.28 4.26 8.35
N VAL A 54 -9.17 3.56 8.11
CA VAL A 54 -9.18 2.25 7.42
C VAL A 54 -9.40 1.08 8.38
N LYS A 55 -9.05 1.22 9.67
CA LYS A 55 -9.17 0.19 10.70
C LYS A 55 -10.53 -0.52 10.73
N PRO A 56 -11.69 0.14 10.60
CA PRO A 56 -13.00 -0.53 10.58
C PRO A 56 -13.21 -1.50 9.41
N TYR A 57 -12.42 -1.40 8.34
CA TYR A 57 -12.50 -2.23 7.15
C TYR A 57 -11.44 -3.35 7.11
N MET A 58 -10.55 -3.40 8.10
CA MET A 58 -9.46 -4.39 8.17
C MET A 58 -9.91 -5.68 8.86
N ALA A 59 -9.25 -6.78 8.51
CA ALA A 59 -9.39 -8.02 9.26
C ALA A 59 -8.75 -7.88 10.65
N GLU A 60 -9.32 -8.54 11.67
CA GLU A 60 -8.85 -8.47 13.06
C GLU A 60 -7.35 -8.80 13.20
N LYS A 61 -6.87 -9.82 12.46
CA LYS A 61 -5.44 -10.17 12.42
C LYS A 61 -4.54 -9.02 11.94
N GLY A 62 -5.02 -8.19 11.01
CA GLY A 62 -4.27 -7.05 10.49
C GLY A 62 -4.29 -5.87 11.46
N ILE A 63 -5.40 -5.69 12.18
CA ILE A 63 -5.49 -4.70 13.25
C ILE A 63 -4.49 -5.03 14.35
N GLN A 64 -4.45 -6.28 14.81
CA GLN A 64 -3.50 -6.73 15.85
C GLN A 64 -2.05 -6.52 15.42
N ALA A 65 -1.69 -6.88 14.19
CA ALA A 65 -0.34 -6.68 13.67
C ALA A 65 0.11 -5.21 13.73
N ILE A 66 -0.77 -4.28 13.33
CA ILE A 66 -0.46 -2.84 13.37
C ILE A 66 -0.37 -2.31 14.81
N GLU A 67 -1.23 -2.76 15.72
CA GLU A 67 -1.18 -2.32 17.12
C GLU A 67 0.07 -2.85 17.85
N GLU A 68 0.61 -3.99 17.42
CA GLU A 68 1.85 -4.57 17.97
C GLU A 68 3.11 -3.93 17.36
N ALA A 69 3.15 -3.77 16.03
CA ALA A 69 4.35 -3.36 15.29
C ALA A 69 4.41 -1.86 14.96
N GLY A 70 3.27 -1.17 14.94
CA GLY A 70 3.11 0.17 14.38
C GLY A 70 2.55 0.15 12.96
N THR A 71 2.29 1.32 12.39
CA THR A 71 1.78 1.48 11.00
C THR A 71 2.84 1.21 9.93
N TRP A 72 4.09 1.03 10.33
CA TRP A 72 5.24 0.69 9.50
C TRP A 72 6.35 0.10 10.39
N VAL A 73 7.28 -0.62 9.78
CA VAL A 73 8.48 -1.19 10.42
C VAL A 73 9.73 -0.81 9.65
N LYS A 74 10.91 -1.18 10.19
CA LYS A 74 12.15 -1.18 9.43
C LYS A 74 12.56 -2.61 9.13
N ASP A 75 12.93 -2.87 7.88
CA ASP A 75 13.44 -4.16 7.47
C ASP A 75 14.91 -4.38 7.91
N PHE A 76 15.50 -5.48 7.48
CA PHE A 76 16.88 -5.87 7.81
C PHE A 76 17.94 -4.97 7.15
N GLU A 77 17.58 -4.23 6.08
CA GLU A 77 18.43 -3.25 5.41
C GLU A 77 18.28 -1.85 6.03
N GLY A 78 17.28 -1.67 6.90
CA GLY A 78 16.98 -0.44 7.61
C GLY A 78 16.01 0.48 6.85
N ASP A 79 15.41 -0.02 5.77
CA ASP A 79 14.43 0.67 4.96
C ASP A 79 13.04 0.58 5.61
N TYR A 80 12.19 1.57 5.34
CA TYR A 80 10.83 1.61 5.88
C TYR A 80 9.90 0.74 5.04
N THR A 81 9.13 -0.12 5.71
CA THR A 81 8.19 -1.01 5.04
C THR A 81 6.89 -1.16 5.84
N THR A 82 5.84 -1.64 5.18
CA THR A 82 4.55 -2.00 5.82
C THR A 82 4.57 -3.38 6.47
#